data_AF-A0A2M8NWI0-F1
#
_entry.id   AF-A0A2M8NWI0-F1
#
_cell.length_a   1.000
_cell.length_b   1.000
_cell.length_c   1.000
_cell.angle_alpha   90.00
_cell.angle_beta   90.00
_cell.angle_gamma   90.00
#
_symmetry.space_group_name_H-M   'P 1'
#
loop_
_entity.id
_entity.type
_entity.pdbx_description
1 polymer ?
#
loop_
_entity_poly.entity_id
_entity_poly.type
_entity_poly.pdbx_seq_one_letter_code
_entity_poly.pdbx_strand_id
1 'polypeptide(L)'
;MVHNHLVIEYVFEGHKRGYNFTTPTHTYDDATLKTIWKHAMPRGQGWGADHLIGSRAIKAFPLPDGKIAISETTVTDLADETGRRGIRRAVIETFRPIAINAYLRARLATYDLHTQNGANILHNRVYHRFPNRNQPLIMSYPYKGVMLWRIIEAFMFQLMLNMPRNLQNRPTPYHFTTLALDYRDESPIVVIPSEKVADITDYPVFNLQS
;
A
#
# COMPACT_ATOMS: atom_id res chain seq x y z
N MET A 1 -6.94 6.59 23.81
CA MET A 1 -5.60 6.45 23.17
C MET A 1 -5.51 7.49 22.07
N VAL A 2 -4.68 8.53 22.25
CA VAL A 2 -4.41 9.51 21.19
C VAL A 2 -3.64 8.78 20.08
N HIS A 3 -4.28 8.60 18.92
CA HIS A 3 -3.60 8.04 17.75
C HIS A 3 -2.76 9.17 17.13
N ASN A 4 -1.46 9.17 17.41
CA ASN A 4 -0.52 10.03 16.70
C ASN A 4 -0.42 9.50 15.26
N HIS A 5 -1.09 10.16 14.35
CA HIS A 5 -0.96 9.92 12.91
C HIS A 5 0.04 10.93 12.34
N LEU A 6 0.91 10.46 11.46
CA LEU A 6 1.78 11.32 10.66
C LEU A 6 1.12 11.59 9.31
N VAL A 7 1.26 12.80 8.78
CA VAL A 7 0.78 13.14 7.43
C VAL A 7 1.94 13.66 6.61
N ILE A 8 2.14 13.07 5.44
CA ILE A 8 2.96 13.66 4.37
C ILE A 8 2.00 14.25 3.34
N GLU A 9 2.07 15.54 3.11
CA GLU A 9 1.17 16.24 2.20
C GLU A 9 1.93 17.19 1.28
N TYR A 10 1.44 17.32 0.05
CA TYR A 10 1.95 18.28 -0.92
C TYR A 10 1.44 19.68 -0.56
N VAL A 11 2.36 20.58 -0.21
CA VAL A 11 2.05 21.97 0.12
C VAL A 11 2.23 22.83 -1.14
N PHE A 12 1.15 23.47 -1.58
CA PHE A 12 1.09 24.25 -2.82
C PHE A 12 1.65 25.68 -2.66
N GLU A 13 1.67 26.22 -1.44
CA GLU A 13 2.00 27.62 -1.17
C GLU A 13 3.05 27.78 -0.07
N GLY A 14 3.70 28.95 -0.01
CA GLY A 14 4.72 29.27 1.00
C GLY A 14 6.16 28.87 0.64
N HIS A 15 7.08 29.05 1.59
CA HIS A 15 8.52 28.90 1.37
C HIS A 15 9.02 27.45 1.19
N LYS A 16 8.20 26.45 1.54
CA LYS A 16 8.54 25.02 1.42
C LYS A 16 7.51 24.28 0.58
N ARG A 17 7.41 24.64 -0.71
CA ARG A 17 6.57 23.90 -1.67
C ARG A 17 7.04 22.45 -1.80
N GLY A 18 6.09 21.57 -2.12
CA GLY A 18 6.34 20.14 -2.27
C GLY A 18 5.83 19.31 -1.09
N TYR A 19 6.18 18.03 -1.06
CA TYR A 19 5.82 17.16 0.05
C TYR A 19 6.51 17.61 1.33
N ASN A 20 5.77 17.61 2.43
CA ASN A 20 6.28 17.88 3.77
C ASN A 20 5.54 17.03 4.80
N PHE A 21 6.15 16.80 5.96
CA PHE A 21 5.39 16.40 7.13
C PHE A 21 4.54 17.58 7.61
N THR A 22 3.22 17.43 7.64
CA THR A 22 2.28 18.50 8.05
C THR A 22 1.68 18.30 9.44
N THR A 23 2.00 17.18 10.08
CA THR A 23 1.70 16.89 11.50
C THR A 23 2.97 16.97 12.36
N PRO A 24 2.86 17.21 13.68
CA PRO A 24 4.02 17.22 14.56
C PRO A 24 4.83 15.92 14.52
N THR A 25 6.15 16.02 14.33
CA THR A 25 7.06 14.87 14.21
C THR A 25 7.89 14.61 15.46
N HIS A 26 7.77 15.43 16.51
CA HIS A 26 8.61 15.43 17.71
C HIS A 26 8.63 14.10 18.50
N THR A 27 7.65 13.21 18.27
CA THR A 27 7.60 11.89 18.91
C THR A 27 8.34 10.79 18.14
N TYR A 28 8.97 11.12 17.01
CA TYR A 28 9.67 10.16 16.15
C TYR A 28 11.14 10.54 16.06
N ASP A 29 12.02 9.53 16.11
CA ASP A 29 13.43 9.72 15.81
C ASP A 29 13.68 9.90 14.30
N ASP A 30 14.85 10.43 13.95
CA ASP A 30 15.23 10.75 12.56
C ASP A 30 15.28 9.50 11.66
N ALA A 31 15.71 8.34 12.17
CA ALA A 31 15.78 7.11 11.38
C ALA A 31 14.38 6.61 11.03
N THR A 32 13.44 6.71 11.97
CA THR A 32 12.02 6.42 11.75
C THR A 32 11.42 7.38 10.74
N LEU A 33 11.63 8.70 10.88
CA LEU A 33 11.12 9.70 9.93
C LEU A 33 11.67 9.50 8.52
N LYS A 34 12.98 9.22 8.39
CA LYS A 34 13.62 8.91 7.10
C LYS A 34 13.04 7.65 6.46
N THR A 35 12.77 6.61 7.27
CA THR A 35 12.13 5.38 6.79
C THR A 35 10.72 5.63 6.30
N ILE A 36 9.91 6.37 7.08
CA ILE A 36 8.55 6.77 6.68
C ILE A 36 8.57 7.58 5.39
N TRP A 37 9.43 8.59 5.30
CA TRP A 37 9.58 9.41 4.10
C TRP A 37 9.90 8.58 2.85
N LYS A 38 10.82 7.63 2.98
CA LYS A 38 11.25 6.77 1.87
C LYS A 38 10.12 5.84 1.42
N HIS A 39 9.32 5.29 2.35
CA HIS A 39 8.42 4.19 2.06
C HIS A 39 6.93 4.56 2.02
N ALA A 40 6.50 5.73 2.51
CA ALA A 40 5.08 6.06 2.64
C ALA A 40 4.33 6.11 1.30
N MET A 41 4.96 6.63 0.24
CA MET A 41 4.32 6.76 -1.07
C MET A 41 4.54 5.47 -1.89
N PRO A 42 3.50 4.95 -2.56
CA PRO A 42 3.66 3.85 -3.53
C PRO A 42 4.44 4.35 -4.76
N ARG A 43 5.18 3.43 -5.41
CA ARG A 43 6.10 3.77 -6.51
C ARG A 43 5.43 3.80 -7.88
N GLY A 44 6.15 4.39 -8.83
CA GLY A 44 5.84 4.42 -10.25
C GLY A 44 5.28 5.76 -10.74
N GLN A 45 5.07 5.85 -12.05
CA GLN A 45 4.69 7.07 -12.77
C GLN A 45 3.31 6.92 -13.42
N GLY A 46 2.61 8.04 -13.61
CA GLY A 46 1.28 8.06 -14.23
C GLY A 46 0.11 8.00 -13.24
N TRP A 47 0.32 8.37 -11.98
CA TRP A 47 -0.73 8.43 -10.96
C TRP A 47 -1.90 9.35 -11.31
N GLY A 48 -1.72 10.31 -12.21
CA GLY A 48 -2.76 11.23 -12.68
C GLY A 48 -3.72 10.67 -13.75
N ALA A 49 -3.71 9.35 -14.02
CA ALA A 49 -4.62 8.73 -14.97
C ALA A 49 -6.07 8.73 -14.43
N ASP A 50 -7.04 9.04 -15.29
CA ASP A 50 -8.42 9.28 -14.85
C ASP A 50 -9.07 8.06 -14.17
N HIS A 51 -8.73 6.84 -14.60
CA HIS A 51 -9.25 5.61 -13.99
C HIS A 51 -8.69 5.33 -12.59
N LEU A 52 -7.59 5.99 -12.21
CA LEU A 52 -6.98 5.86 -10.88
C LEU A 52 -7.49 6.89 -9.88
N ILE A 53 -8.10 8.00 -10.33
CA ILE A 53 -8.61 9.05 -9.42
C ILE A 53 -9.61 8.45 -8.42
N GLY A 54 -9.43 8.76 -7.13
CA GLY A 54 -10.21 8.21 -6.03
C GLY A 54 -9.76 6.82 -5.57
N SER A 55 -8.80 6.18 -6.26
CA SER A 55 -8.24 4.92 -5.82
C SER A 55 -7.39 5.09 -4.57
N ARG A 56 -7.48 4.14 -3.66
CA ARG A 56 -6.63 4.07 -2.48
C ARG A 56 -5.50 3.08 -2.70
N ALA A 57 -4.30 3.47 -2.30
CA ALA A 57 -3.16 2.58 -2.14
C ALA A 57 -2.77 2.53 -0.66
N ILE A 58 -2.71 1.32 -0.12
CA ILE A 58 -2.27 1.04 1.24
C ILE A 58 -0.95 0.32 1.19
N LYS A 59 -0.02 0.78 2.03
CA LYS A 59 1.30 0.20 2.15
C LYS A 59 1.65 -0.03 3.60
N ALA A 60 2.03 -1.26 3.95
CA ALA A 60 2.56 -1.60 5.26
C ALA A 60 4.06 -1.85 5.15
N PHE A 61 4.86 -1.30 6.07
CA PHE A 61 6.31 -1.50 6.10
C PHE A 61 6.87 -1.45 7.53
N PRO A 62 7.96 -2.18 7.81
CA PRO A 62 8.61 -2.19 9.12
C PRO A 62 9.31 -0.85 9.41
N LEU A 63 9.35 -0.46 10.67
CA LEU A 63 10.12 0.68 11.18
C LEU A 63 11.37 0.21 11.95
N PRO A 64 12.41 1.05 12.07
CA PRO A 64 13.63 0.71 12.80
C PRO A 64 13.41 0.36 14.28
N ASP A 65 12.35 0.91 14.89
CA ASP A 65 11.97 0.67 16.29
C ASP A 65 11.13 -0.62 16.49
N GLY A 66 10.98 -1.45 15.44
CA GLY A 66 10.21 -2.69 15.47
C GLY A 66 8.70 -2.52 15.35
N LYS A 67 8.20 -1.29 15.18
CA LYS A 67 6.79 -1.04 14.82
C LYS A 67 6.55 -1.32 13.34
N ILE A 68 5.28 -1.33 12.96
CA ILE A 68 4.81 -1.40 11.58
C ILE A 68 4.12 -0.08 11.27
N ALA A 69 4.51 0.58 10.19
CA ALA A 69 3.77 1.70 9.65
C ALA A 69 2.78 1.21 8.59
N ILE A 70 1.56 1.74 8.62
CA ILE A 70 0.59 1.65 7.53
C ILE A 70 0.43 3.06 6.95
N SER A 71 0.74 3.21 5.67
CA SER A 71 0.53 4.43 4.90
C SER A 71 -0.68 4.24 4.00
N GLU A 72 -1.67 5.11 4.14
CA GLU A 72 -2.82 5.23 3.26
C GLU A 72 -2.66 6.44 2.35
N THR A 73 -2.74 6.23 1.05
CA THR A 73 -2.73 7.29 0.03
C THR A 73 -3.98 7.20 -0.82
N THR A 74 -4.52 8.35 -1.19
CA THR A 74 -5.61 8.44 -2.17
C THR A 74 -5.10 9.21 -3.38
N VAL A 75 -5.34 8.66 -4.56
CA VAL A 75 -5.04 9.34 -5.83
C VAL A 75 -6.07 10.44 -6.04
N THR A 76 -5.61 11.67 -6.30
CA THR A 76 -6.49 12.83 -6.52
C THR A 76 -6.31 13.41 -7.92
N ASP A 77 -7.26 14.24 -8.31
CA ASP A 77 -7.24 15.04 -9.53
C ASP A 77 -6.51 16.38 -9.36
N LEU A 78 -6.03 16.69 -8.16
CA LEU A 78 -5.33 17.94 -7.86
C LEU A 78 -4.02 18.06 -8.63
N ALA A 79 -3.91 19.09 -9.46
CA ALA A 79 -2.70 19.42 -10.19
C ALA A 79 -1.68 20.15 -9.30
N ASP A 80 -0.40 19.83 -9.44
CA ASP A 80 0.70 20.64 -8.89
C ASP A 80 0.96 21.88 -9.77
N GLU A 81 1.94 22.71 -9.40
CA GLU A 81 2.29 23.93 -10.13
C GLU A 81 2.75 23.69 -11.58
N THR A 82 3.09 22.45 -11.92
CA THR A 82 3.49 22.02 -13.28
C THR A 82 2.38 21.31 -14.02
N GLY A 83 1.17 21.22 -13.45
CA GLY A 83 0.02 20.54 -14.04
C GLY A 83 0.02 19.02 -13.83
N ARG A 84 1.02 18.44 -13.15
CA ARG A 84 1.03 16.98 -12.88
C ARG A 84 -0.06 16.67 -11.87
N ARG A 85 -0.83 15.60 -12.05
CA ARG A 85 -1.85 15.09 -11.11
C ARG A 85 -1.38 13.82 -10.40
N GLY A 86 -2.07 13.39 -9.33
CA GLY A 86 -1.79 12.10 -8.67
C GLY A 86 -1.96 12.14 -7.15
N ILE A 87 -1.10 11.44 -6.43
CA ILE A 87 -1.14 11.39 -4.97
C ILE A 87 -0.74 12.76 -4.40
N ARG A 88 -1.45 13.25 -3.38
CA ARG A 88 -1.09 14.52 -2.69
C ARG A 88 -0.92 14.37 -1.19
N ARG A 89 -1.40 13.27 -0.63
CA ARG A 89 -1.46 13.05 0.79
C ARG A 89 -1.24 11.57 1.09
N ALA A 90 -0.37 11.31 2.04
CA ALA A 90 -0.23 10.04 2.73
C ALA A 90 -0.56 10.25 4.20
N VAL A 91 -1.45 9.42 4.75
CA VAL A 91 -1.73 9.34 6.18
C VAL A 91 -1.05 8.09 6.71
N ILE A 92 -0.19 8.25 7.70
CA ILE A 92 0.64 7.19 8.26
C ILE A 92 0.24 6.93 9.71
N GLU A 93 -0.12 5.69 9.98
CA GLU A 93 -0.37 5.19 11.33
C GLU A 93 0.70 4.17 11.70
N THR A 94 1.13 4.16 12.96
CA THR A 94 2.15 3.23 13.44
C THR A 94 1.58 2.29 14.48
N PHE A 95 1.83 0.99 14.32
CA PHE A 95 1.30 -0.06 15.16
C PHE A 95 2.43 -0.85 15.80
N ARG A 96 2.24 -1.26 17.06
CA ARG A 96 2.99 -2.40 17.59
C ARG A 96 2.57 -3.65 16.82
N PRO A 97 3.46 -4.64 16.60
CA PRO A 97 3.13 -5.86 15.86
C PRO A 97 1.88 -6.58 16.37
N ILE A 98 1.63 -6.59 17.68
CA ILE A 98 0.44 -7.23 18.27
C ILE A 98 -0.89 -6.54 17.92
N ALA A 99 -0.87 -5.25 17.57
CA ALA A 99 -2.07 -4.48 17.27
C ALA A 99 -2.49 -4.56 15.80
N ILE A 100 -1.59 -4.99 14.91
CA ILE A 100 -1.81 -4.93 13.46
C ILE A 100 -2.99 -5.79 13.02
N ASN A 101 -3.14 -6.99 13.61
CA ASN A 101 -4.25 -7.90 13.26
C ASN A 101 -5.61 -7.35 13.68
N ALA A 102 -5.67 -6.66 14.83
CA ALA A 102 -6.90 -6.02 15.26
C ALA A 102 -7.30 -4.89 14.30
N TYR A 103 -6.33 -4.07 13.88
CA TYR A 103 -6.53 -3.02 12.87
C TYR A 103 -7.02 -3.61 11.54
N LEU A 104 -6.33 -4.62 10.99
CA LEU A 104 -6.69 -5.23 9.71
C LEU A 104 -8.08 -5.87 9.75
N ARG A 105 -8.46 -6.53 10.87
CA ARG A 105 -9.83 -7.07 11.05
C ARG A 105 -10.88 -5.97 11.10
N ALA A 106 -10.62 -4.91 11.85
CA ALA A 106 -11.55 -3.78 11.97
C ALA A 106 -11.75 -3.11 10.60
N ARG A 107 -10.68 -2.92 9.82
CA ARG A 107 -10.75 -2.37 8.46
C ARG A 107 -11.46 -3.32 7.50
N LEU A 108 -11.16 -4.61 7.52
CA LEU A 108 -11.83 -5.58 6.65
C LEU A 108 -13.35 -5.61 6.90
N ALA A 109 -13.78 -5.45 8.15
CA ALA A 109 -15.19 -5.45 8.53
C ALA A 109 -15.98 -4.22 8.03
N THR A 110 -15.32 -3.15 7.55
CA THR A 110 -16.02 -1.97 7.00
C THR A 110 -16.40 -2.13 5.54
N TYR A 111 -15.91 -3.16 4.86
CA TYR A 111 -16.23 -3.44 3.46
C TYR A 111 -17.58 -4.10 3.29
N ASP A 112 -18.29 -3.78 2.20
CA ASP A 112 -19.53 -4.43 1.82
C ASP A 112 -19.33 -5.91 1.43
N LEU A 113 -20.41 -6.68 1.40
CA LEU A 113 -20.38 -8.12 1.14
C LEU A 113 -19.82 -8.46 -0.26
N HIS A 114 -20.08 -7.62 -1.27
CA HIS A 114 -19.55 -7.85 -2.62
C HIS A 114 -18.02 -7.73 -2.64
N THR A 115 -17.49 -6.69 -1.99
CA THR A 115 -16.04 -6.50 -1.80
C THR A 115 -15.41 -7.68 -1.04
N GLN A 116 -16.02 -8.11 0.07
CA GLN A 116 -15.50 -9.23 0.88
C GLN A 116 -15.52 -10.57 0.11
N ASN A 117 -16.57 -10.83 -0.67
CA ASN A 117 -16.66 -12.04 -1.50
C ASN A 117 -15.61 -12.03 -2.61
N GLY A 118 -15.42 -10.90 -3.30
CA GLY A 118 -14.36 -10.73 -4.29
C GLY A 118 -12.98 -10.99 -3.68
N ALA A 119 -12.72 -10.41 -2.51
CA ALA A 119 -11.48 -10.63 -1.76
C ALA A 119 -11.24 -12.11 -1.41
N ASN A 120 -12.26 -12.82 -0.93
CA ASN A 120 -12.17 -14.24 -0.58
C ASN A 120 -11.80 -15.12 -1.79
N ILE A 121 -12.37 -14.83 -2.96
CA ILE A 121 -12.05 -15.54 -4.20
C ILE A 121 -10.57 -15.35 -4.55
N LEU A 122 -10.07 -14.11 -4.50
CA LEU A 122 -8.65 -13.82 -4.78
C LEU A 122 -7.72 -14.44 -3.74
N HIS A 123 -8.09 -14.39 -2.46
CA HIS A 123 -7.34 -15.01 -1.37
C HIS A 123 -7.09 -16.49 -1.62
N ASN A 124 -8.15 -17.24 -1.94
CA ASN A 124 -8.05 -18.68 -2.17
C ASN A 124 -7.20 -19.03 -3.41
N ARG A 125 -7.18 -18.16 -4.43
CA ARG A 125 -6.31 -18.34 -5.61
C ARG A 125 -4.84 -18.18 -5.27
N VAL A 126 -4.50 -17.25 -4.37
CA VAL A 126 -3.11 -16.87 -4.08
C VAL A 126 -2.51 -17.67 -2.91
N TYR A 127 -3.32 -18.10 -1.94
CA TYR A 127 -2.86 -18.68 -0.67
C TYR A 127 -1.81 -19.79 -0.83
N HIS A 128 -1.92 -20.62 -1.87
CA HIS A 128 -1.00 -21.73 -2.14
C HIS A 128 0.08 -21.44 -3.20
N ARG A 129 0.14 -20.22 -3.74
CA ARG A 129 1.01 -19.85 -4.88
C ARG A 129 2.16 -18.92 -4.49
N PHE A 130 2.51 -18.86 -3.21
CA PHE A 130 3.58 -18.00 -2.73
C PHE A 130 4.95 -18.48 -3.23
N PRO A 131 5.76 -17.58 -3.79
CA PRO A 131 7.10 -17.93 -4.23
C PRO A 131 8.01 -18.24 -3.03
N ASN A 132 9.21 -18.73 -3.32
CA ASN A 132 10.23 -19.01 -2.30
C ASN A 132 10.54 -17.77 -1.43
N ARG A 133 11.10 -17.99 -0.24
CA ARG A 133 11.28 -16.98 0.83
C ARG A 133 11.87 -15.63 0.36
N ASN A 134 12.73 -15.64 -0.66
CA ASN A 134 13.49 -14.49 -1.10
C ASN A 134 12.95 -13.80 -2.38
N GLN A 135 11.85 -14.29 -2.96
CA GLN A 135 11.27 -13.71 -4.17
C GLN A 135 10.07 -12.80 -3.82
N PRO A 136 9.94 -11.64 -4.49
CA PRO A 136 8.75 -10.82 -4.34
C PRO A 136 7.53 -11.56 -4.92
N LEU A 137 6.38 -11.40 -4.26
CA LEU A 137 5.09 -11.79 -4.83
C LEU A 137 4.52 -10.56 -5.53
N ILE A 138 4.67 -10.54 -6.85
CA ILE A 138 4.09 -9.51 -7.72
C ILE A 138 2.79 -10.04 -8.27
N MET A 139 1.71 -9.30 -8.05
CA MET A 139 0.37 -9.62 -8.52
C MET A 139 -0.12 -8.52 -9.45
N SER A 140 -1.00 -8.87 -10.39
CA SER A 140 -1.63 -7.89 -11.26
C SER A 140 -3.15 -7.93 -11.18
N TYR A 141 -3.77 -6.75 -11.24
CA TYR A 141 -5.22 -6.60 -11.28
C TYR A 141 -5.60 -5.40 -12.17
N PRO A 142 -6.71 -5.43 -12.93
CA PRO A 142 -7.09 -4.29 -13.74
C PRO A 142 -7.87 -3.30 -12.87
N TYR A 143 -7.20 -2.23 -12.43
CA TYR A 143 -7.82 -1.13 -11.69
C TYR A 143 -8.70 -0.25 -12.58
N LYS A 144 -9.51 -0.85 -13.46
CA LYS A 144 -10.44 -0.19 -14.38
C LYS A 144 -11.72 0.26 -13.66
N GLY A 145 -11.58 1.08 -12.63
CA GLY A 145 -12.71 1.65 -11.90
C GLY A 145 -12.39 2.05 -10.47
N VAL A 146 -13.04 3.12 -10.02
CA VAL A 146 -12.82 3.78 -8.72
C VAL A 146 -13.14 2.95 -7.49
N MET A 147 -13.64 1.71 -7.63
CA MET A 147 -13.94 0.81 -6.50
C MET A 147 -13.17 -0.50 -6.53
N LEU A 148 -12.47 -0.81 -7.63
CA LEU A 148 -11.76 -2.08 -7.79
C LEU A 148 -10.57 -2.22 -6.82
N TRP A 149 -10.02 -1.11 -6.36
CA TRP A 149 -8.99 -1.10 -5.31
C TRP A 149 -9.51 -1.65 -3.97
N ARG A 150 -10.83 -1.54 -3.68
CA ARG A 150 -11.41 -2.06 -2.42
C ARG A 150 -11.29 -3.57 -2.32
N ILE A 151 -11.54 -4.27 -3.43
CA ILE A 151 -11.39 -5.72 -3.52
C ILE A 151 -9.95 -6.11 -3.24
N ILE A 152 -8.98 -5.40 -3.83
CA ILE A 152 -7.56 -5.67 -3.61
C ILE A 152 -7.12 -5.34 -2.18
N GLU A 153 -7.60 -4.24 -1.60
CA GLU A 153 -7.32 -3.91 -0.20
C GLU A 153 -7.86 -5.00 0.73
N ALA A 154 -9.13 -5.38 0.59
CA ALA A 154 -9.75 -6.44 1.37
C ALA A 154 -9.05 -7.79 1.18
N PHE A 155 -8.68 -8.14 -0.06
CA PHE A 155 -7.88 -9.33 -0.37
C PHE A 155 -6.55 -9.32 0.37
N MET A 156 -5.82 -8.20 0.34
CA MET A 156 -4.53 -8.08 1.01
C MET A 156 -4.70 -8.19 2.53
N PHE A 157 -5.73 -7.60 3.11
CA PHE A 157 -6.03 -7.75 4.53
C PHE A 157 -6.33 -9.21 4.90
N GLN A 158 -7.14 -9.91 4.11
CA GLN A 158 -7.39 -11.35 4.32
C GLN A 158 -6.10 -12.16 4.21
N LEU A 159 -5.24 -11.85 3.24
CA LEU A 159 -3.95 -12.49 3.04
C LEU A 159 -3.01 -12.27 4.23
N MET A 160 -2.98 -11.06 4.78
CA MET A 160 -2.16 -10.73 5.96
C MET A 160 -2.74 -11.27 7.27
N LEU A 161 -4.06 -11.42 7.36
CA LEU A 161 -4.70 -12.05 8.53
C LEU A 161 -4.57 -13.58 8.52
N ASN A 162 -4.47 -14.18 7.34
CA ASN A 162 -4.31 -15.60 7.12
C ASN A 162 -3.02 -15.88 6.35
N MET A 163 -1.89 -15.32 6.80
CA MET A 163 -0.62 -15.46 6.08
C MET A 163 -0.23 -16.92 5.93
N PRO A 164 0.14 -17.40 4.72
CA PRO A 164 0.75 -18.70 4.57
C PRO A 164 2.07 -18.80 5.33
N ARG A 165 2.44 -20.02 5.78
CA ARG A 165 3.67 -20.26 6.56
C ARG A 165 4.92 -19.65 5.92
N ASN A 166 5.03 -19.72 4.59
CA ASN A 166 6.17 -19.15 3.85
C ASN A 166 6.32 -17.64 4.05
N LEU A 167 5.20 -16.92 4.20
CA LEU A 167 5.16 -15.50 4.48
C LEU A 167 5.40 -15.20 5.97
N GLN A 168 4.79 -15.98 6.87
CA GLN A 168 5.00 -15.84 8.32
C GLN A 168 6.48 -15.95 8.71
N ASN A 169 7.25 -16.78 8.01
CA ASN A 169 8.68 -17.00 8.26
C ASN A 169 9.59 -15.90 7.70
N ARG A 170 9.05 -14.85 7.05
CA ARG A 170 9.86 -13.70 6.61
C ARG A 170 10.22 -12.82 7.82
N PRO A 171 11.39 -12.14 7.82
CA PRO A 171 11.77 -11.24 8.91
C PRO A 171 10.73 -10.16 9.21
N THR A 172 10.04 -9.69 8.16
CA THR A 172 9.03 -8.62 8.23
C THR A 172 7.77 -9.08 7.49
N PRO A 173 6.88 -9.84 8.15
CA PRO A 173 5.75 -10.48 7.47
C PRO A 173 4.69 -9.49 6.97
N TYR A 174 4.47 -8.38 7.70
CA TYR A 174 3.57 -7.29 7.29
C TYR A 174 4.32 -6.25 6.44
N HIS A 175 4.71 -6.63 5.23
CA HIS A 175 5.35 -5.74 4.27
C HIS A 175 4.70 -5.91 2.89
N PHE A 176 3.71 -5.06 2.60
CA PHE A 176 2.89 -5.17 1.39
C PHE A 176 2.47 -3.81 0.84
N THR A 177 2.15 -3.75 -0.46
CA THR A 177 1.53 -2.61 -1.12
C THR A 177 0.31 -3.07 -1.93
N THR A 178 -0.88 -2.47 -1.71
CA THR A 178 -2.13 -2.86 -2.39
C THR A 178 -2.30 -2.27 -3.78
N LEU A 179 -1.54 -1.23 -4.12
CA LEU A 179 -1.49 -0.64 -5.46
C LEU A 179 -0.17 0.13 -5.61
N ALA A 180 0.65 -0.26 -6.57
CA ALA A 180 1.81 0.49 -7.04
C ALA A 180 1.84 0.50 -8.58
N LEU A 181 2.42 1.53 -9.18
CA LEU A 181 2.61 1.61 -10.64
C LEU A 181 3.98 1.08 -11.08
N ASP A 182 4.83 0.70 -10.12
CA ASP A 182 6.14 0.08 -10.29
C ASP A 182 6.42 -0.81 -9.08
N TYR A 183 6.93 -2.02 -9.31
CA TYR A 183 7.28 -2.97 -8.24
C TYR A 183 8.71 -2.78 -7.72
N ARG A 184 9.57 -2.06 -8.45
CA ARG A 184 10.96 -1.83 -8.06
C ARG A 184 11.00 -0.93 -6.82
N ASP A 185 11.83 -1.30 -5.87
CA ASP A 185 11.93 -0.66 -4.55
C ASP A 185 10.61 -0.62 -3.75
N GLU A 186 9.63 -1.48 -4.11
CA GLU A 186 8.39 -1.67 -3.35
C GLU A 186 8.44 -2.84 -2.36
N SER A 187 7.34 -2.97 -1.64
CA SER A 187 7.10 -4.05 -0.70
C SER A 187 7.27 -5.42 -1.38
N PRO A 188 7.80 -6.44 -0.68
CA PRO A 188 7.94 -7.80 -1.21
C PRO A 188 6.64 -8.50 -1.60
N ILE A 189 5.49 -7.91 -1.29
CA ILE A 189 4.17 -8.32 -1.76
C ILE A 189 3.52 -7.06 -2.33
N VAL A 190 3.27 -7.05 -3.64
CA VAL A 190 2.76 -5.85 -4.31
C VAL A 190 1.74 -6.23 -5.37
N VAL A 191 0.68 -5.44 -5.47
CA VAL A 191 -0.26 -5.51 -6.58
C VAL A 191 -0.04 -4.31 -7.50
N ILE A 192 0.09 -4.58 -8.79
CA ILE A 192 0.25 -3.56 -9.84
C ILE A 192 -0.91 -3.62 -10.83
N PRO A 193 -1.18 -2.53 -11.59
CA PRO A 193 -2.15 -2.59 -12.67
C PRO A 193 -1.77 -3.59 -13.76
N SER A 194 -2.74 -4.34 -14.30
CA SER A 194 -2.51 -5.33 -15.36
C SER A 194 -1.83 -4.74 -16.59
N GLU A 195 -2.07 -3.46 -16.91
CA GLU A 195 -1.42 -2.74 -18.01
C GLU A 195 0.09 -2.52 -17.80
N LYS A 196 0.60 -2.64 -16.57
CA LYS A 196 2.03 -2.50 -16.23
C LYS A 196 2.80 -3.82 -16.26
N VAL A 197 2.13 -4.95 -16.47
CA VAL A 197 2.75 -6.28 -16.42
C VAL A 197 3.78 -6.48 -17.52
N ALA A 198 3.53 -5.92 -18.71
CA ALA A 198 4.44 -6.04 -19.86
C ALA A 198 5.83 -5.44 -19.59
N ASP A 199 5.94 -4.51 -18.63
CA ASP A 199 7.18 -3.85 -18.24
C ASP A 199 8.00 -4.68 -17.24
N ILE A 200 7.48 -5.83 -16.76
CA ILE A 200 8.12 -6.70 -15.77
C ILE A 200 8.73 -7.93 -16.46
N THR A 201 10.05 -8.03 -16.45
CA THR A 201 10.80 -9.09 -17.15
C THR A 201 11.65 -9.97 -16.22
N ASP A 202 11.87 -9.55 -14.99
CA ASP A 202 12.78 -10.16 -14.01
C ASP A 202 12.09 -11.10 -13.02
N TYR A 203 10.76 -11.00 -12.85
CA TYR A 203 9.98 -11.82 -11.94
C TYR A 203 8.66 -12.31 -12.55
N PRO A 204 8.18 -13.50 -12.15
CA PRO A 204 6.85 -13.96 -12.54
C PRO A 204 5.78 -13.06 -11.91
N VAL A 205 4.76 -12.70 -12.70
CA VAL A 205 3.61 -11.91 -12.24
C VAL A 205 2.39 -12.80 -12.12
N PHE A 206 1.73 -12.76 -10.97
CA PHE A 206 0.52 -13.50 -10.71
C PHE A 206 -0.73 -12.72 -11.13
N ASN A 207 -1.39 -13.13 -12.21
CA ASN A 207 -2.63 -12.49 -12.63
C ASN A 207 -3.81 -12.91 -11.74
N LEU A 208 -4.38 -11.94 -11.02
CA LEU A 208 -5.48 -12.18 -10.09
C LEU A 208 -6.83 -12.46 -10.77
N GLN A 209 -7.00 -12.09 -12.05
CA GLN A 209 -8.25 -12.33 -12.77
C GLN A 209 -8.37 -13.75 -13.36
N SER A 210 -7.25 -14.35 -13.76
CA SER A 210 -7.20 -15.68 -14.36
C SER A 210 -7.42 -16.82 -13.37
#